data_AF-A0A966MU55-F1
#
_entry.id   AF-A0A966MU55-F1
#
_cell.length_a   1.000
_cell.length_b   1.000
_cell.length_c   1.000
_cell.angle_alpha   90.00
_cell.angle_beta   90.00
_cell.angle_gamma   90.00
#
_symmetry.space_group_name_H-M   'P 1'
#
loop_
_entity.id
_entity.type
_entity.pdbx_description
1 polymer ?
#
loop_
_entity_poly.entity_id
_entity_poly.type
_entity_poly.pdbx_seq_one_letter_code
_entity_poly.pdbx_strand_id
1 'polypeptide(L)' 'VEAAQPELEKIDPELAASPFIFPDAETLSKVKVFRALTADEQTNFQAAFDEAIGN' A
#
# COMPACT_ATOMS: atom_id res chain seq x y z
N VAL A 1 8.02 9.43 3.36
CA VAL A 1 8.35 9.71 1.94
C VAL A 1 9.44 10.77 1.81
N GLU A 2 9.33 11.89 2.53
CA GLU A 2 10.23 13.06 2.37
C GLU A 2 11.73 12.79 2.57
N ALA A 3 12.11 11.83 3.42
CA ALA A 3 13.53 11.49 3.63
C ALA A 3 14.07 10.42 2.65
N ALA A 4 13.20 9.63 2.02
CA ALA A 4 13.61 8.48 1.22
C ALA A 4 13.83 8.84 -0.27
N GLN A 5 13.03 9.75 -0.81
CA GLN A 5 13.15 10.18 -2.21
C GLN A 5 14.48 10.88 -2.52
N PRO A 6 15.00 11.81 -1.68
CA PRO A 6 16.27 12.49 -1.95
C PRO A 6 17.49 11.57 -1.87
N GLU A 7 17.42 10.50 -1.07
CA GLU A 7 18.50 9.49 -1.01
C GLU A 7 18.45 8.55 -2.21
N LEU A 8 17.24 8.18 -2.67
CA LEU A 8 17.08 7.34 -3.86
C LEU A 8 17.48 8.08 -5.13
N GLU A 9 17.24 9.39 -5.23
CA GLU A 9 17.62 10.21 -6.39
C GLU A 9 19.13 10.20 -6.66
N LYS A 10 19.96 10.11 -5.61
CA LYS A 10 21.43 10.00 -5.76
C LYS A 10 21.87 8.68 -6.38
N ILE A 11 21.05 7.63 -6.25
CA ILE A 11 21.34 6.27 -6.71
C ILE A 11 20.70 6.04 -8.09
N ASP A 12 19.43 6.39 -8.23
CA ASP A 12 18.64 6.19 -9.44
C ASP A 12 17.55 7.28 -9.56
N PRO A 13 17.78 8.32 -10.40
CA PRO A 13 16.83 9.40 -10.63
C PRO A 13 15.53 8.94 -11.28
N GLU A 14 15.55 7.89 -12.11
CA GLU A 14 14.35 7.39 -12.78
C GLU A 14 13.42 6.72 -11.76
N LEU A 15 13.98 5.96 -10.82
CA LEU A 15 13.21 5.38 -9.73
C LEU A 15 12.70 6.45 -8.75
N ALA A 16 13.51 7.48 -8.47
CA ALA A 16 13.09 8.59 -7.63
C ALA A 16 11.92 9.41 -8.22
N ALA A 17 11.78 9.42 -9.54
CA ALA A 17 10.67 10.05 -10.25
C ALA A 17 9.46 9.13 -10.47
N SER A 18 9.53 7.85 -10.09
CA SER A 18 8.48 6.88 -10.36
C SER A 18 7.24 7.12 -9.49
N PRO A 19 6.05 7.35 -10.08
CA PRO A 19 4.80 7.53 -9.33
C PRO A 19 4.32 6.25 -8.63
N PHE A 20 4.90 5.10 -8.95
CA PHE A 20 4.62 3.83 -8.26
C PHE A 20 5.38 3.69 -6.94
N ILE A 21 6.48 4.44 -6.77
CA ILE A 21 7.31 4.45 -5.56
C ILE A 21 6.99 5.68 -4.71
N PHE A 22 6.86 6.84 -5.36
CA PHE A 22 6.45 8.10 -4.74
C PHE A 22 5.17 8.60 -5.41
N PRO A 23 4.00 8.11 -4.96
CA PRO A 23 2.73 8.49 -5.56
C PRO A 23 2.43 9.98 -5.36
N ASP A 24 1.73 10.56 -6.32
CA ASP A 24 1.26 11.94 -6.24
C ASP A 24 0.10 12.12 -5.24
N ALA A 25 -0.28 13.38 -5.02
CA ALA A 25 -1.35 13.72 -4.09
C ALA A 25 -2.71 13.12 -4.51
N GLU A 26 -2.99 13.00 -5.80
CA GLU A 26 -4.23 12.40 -6.29
C GLU A 26 -4.29 10.91 -5.91
N THR A 27 -3.20 10.18 -6.11
CA THR A 27 -3.09 8.77 -5.75
C THR A 27 -3.12 8.60 -4.24
N LEU A 28 -2.38 9.43 -3.49
CA LEU A 28 -2.37 9.40 -2.03
C LEU A 28 -3.74 9.73 -1.41
N SER A 29 -4.61 10.47 -2.11
CA SER A 29 -5.98 10.72 -1.63
C SER A 29 -6.87 9.47 -1.65
N LYS A 30 -6.53 8.49 -2.50
CA LYS A 30 -7.31 7.27 -2.73
C LYS A 30 -6.87 6.11 -1.85
N VAL A 31 -5.61 6.08 -1.42
CA VAL A 31 -5.08 4.98 -0.60
C VAL A 31 -5.71 4.97 0.80
N LYS A 32 -5.79 3.76 1.39
CA LYS A 32 -6.25 3.54 2.76
C LYS A 32 -5.21 2.71 3.49
N VAL A 33 -4.87 3.13 4.70
CA VAL A 33 -4.02 2.32 5.57
C VAL A 33 -4.89 1.22 6.18
N PHE A 34 -4.38 -0.02 6.15
CA PHE A 34 -5.04 -1.11 6.86
C PHE A 34 -5.02 -0.83 8.36
N ARG A 35 -6.20 -0.79 8.97
CA ARG A 35 -6.33 -0.74 10.42
C ARG A 35 -6.25 -2.14 11.01
N ALA A 36 -6.00 -2.23 12.31
CA ALA A 36 -6.22 -3.47 13.06
C ALA A 36 -7.70 -3.90 12.98
N LEU A 37 -7.92 -5.21 12.88
CA LEU A 37 -9.25 -5.81 12.83
C LEU A 37 -9.66 -6.34 14.22
N THR A 38 -10.96 -6.37 14.48
CA THR A 38 -11.50 -7.15 15.61
C THR A 38 -11.46 -8.65 15.28
N ALA A 39 -11.64 -9.51 16.29
CA ALA A 39 -11.67 -10.95 16.07
C ALA A 39 -12.79 -11.39 15.10
N ASP A 40 -13.98 -10.78 15.22
CA ASP A 40 -15.11 -11.06 14.33
C ASP A 40 -14.82 -10.63 12.89
N GLU A 41 -14.23 -9.44 12.70
CA GLU A 41 -13.86 -8.94 11.37
C GLU A 41 -12.79 -9.79 10.71
N GLN A 42 -11.78 -10.20 11.47
CA GLN A 42 -10.74 -11.10 10.97
C GLN A 42 -11.33 -12.44 10.53
N THR A 43 -12.24 -13.02 11.32
CA THR A 43 -12.93 -14.28 10.98
C THR A 43 -13.75 -14.13 9.70
N ASN A 44 -14.52 -13.04 9.58
CA ASN A 44 -15.37 -12.80 8.42
C ASN A 44 -14.55 -12.60 7.14
N PHE A 45 -13.48 -11.79 7.17
CA PHE A 45 -12.65 -11.57 6.00
C PHE A 45 -11.85 -12.80 5.60
N GLN A 46 -11.42 -13.62 6.58
CA GLN A 46 -10.77 -14.89 6.30
C GLN A 46 -11.73 -15.87 5.61
N ALA A 47 -12.94 -16.05 6.14
CA ALA A 47 -13.94 -16.94 5.53
C ALA A 47 -14.30 -16.50 4.10
N ALA A 48 -14.51 -15.20 3.87
CA ALA A 48 -14.78 -14.67 2.54
C ALA A 48 -13.60 -14.86 1.57
N PHE A 49 -12.36 -14.75 2.07
CA PHE A 49 -11.18 -15.02 1.27
C PHE A 49 -11.08 -16.50 0.91
N ASP A 50 -11.30 -17.41 1.86
CA ASP A 50 -11.28 -18.86 1.63
C ASP A 50 -12.32 -19.29 0.60
N GLU A 51 -13.54 -18.75 0.70
CA GLU A 51 -14.60 -18.95 -0.30
C GLU A 51 -14.16 -18.46 -1.70
N ALA A 52 -13.56 -17.27 -1.78
CA ALA A 52 -13.13 -16.70 -3.05
C ALA A 52 -12.00 -17.50 -3.74
N ILE A 53 -11.17 -18.20 -2.97
CA ILE A 53 -10.10 -19.06 -3.48
C ILE A 53 -10.50 -20.54 -3.63
N GLY A 54 -11.72 -20.91 -3.18
CA GLY A 54 -12.29 -22.25 -3.35
C GLY A 54 -11.83 -23.28 -2.32
N ASN A 55 -11.48 -22.85 -1.11
CA ASN A 55 -11.12 -23.71 0.02
C ASN A 55 -12.32 -24.17 0.85
#